data_AF-A0A4Q1R3D1-F1
#
_entry.id   AF-A0A4Q1R3D1-F1
#
_cell.length_a   1.000
_cell.length_b   1.000
_cell.length_c   1.000
_cell.angle_alpha   90.00
_cell.angle_beta   90.00
_cell.angle_gamma   90.00
#
_symmetry.space_group_name_H-M   'P 1'
#
loop_
_entity.id
_entity.type
_entity.pdbx_description
1 polymer ?
#
loop_
_entity_poly.entity_id
_entity_poly.type
_entity_poly.pdbx_seq_one_letter_code
_entity_poly.pdbx_strand_id
1 'polypeptide(L)'
;MTGPERIDELRVAIDALDRQIIALLARRTAIVRELTEFKNDEEAVRSPGRVEQVIEKVRGLADEQGMPAGIAEAVYRTLIAELTDLQMERLAARRATADRAGTPPVASHEGSP
;
A
#
# COMPACT_ATOMS: atom_id res chain seq x y z
N MET A 1 18.14 8.92 37.96
CA MET A 1 18.00 8.73 36.51
C MET A 1 19.10 9.52 35.83
N THR A 2 20.06 8.82 35.26
CA THR A 2 21.17 9.38 34.49
C THR A 2 20.78 9.57 33.03
N GLY A 3 21.60 10.28 32.25
CA GLY A 3 21.37 10.47 30.82
C GLY A 3 21.20 9.15 30.04
N PRO A 4 22.06 8.13 30.22
CA PRO A 4 21.94 6.84 29.56
C PRO A 4 20.64 6.09 29.89
N GLU A 5 20.26 6.02 31.18
CA GLU A 5 19.02 5.35 31.60
C GLU A 5 17.79 5.98 30.94
N ARG A 6 17.74 7.32 30.83
CA ARG A 6 16.64 8.01 30.16
C ARG A 6 16.60 7.76 28.65
N ILE A 7 17.75 7.59 28.00
CA ILE A 7 17.79 7.26 26.57
C ILE A 7 17.17 5.87 26.32
N ASP A 8 17.49 4.90 27.17
CA ASP A 8 16.95 3.55 27.03
C ASP A 8 15.44 3.51 27.27
N GLU A 9 14.92 4.24 28.27
CA GLU A 9 13.48 4.39 28.48
C GLU A 9 12.77 4.99 27.24
N LEU A 10 13.37 6.03 26.63
CA LEU A 10 12.81 6.65 25.43
C LEU A 10 12.81 5.71 24.23
N ARG A 11 13.83 4.87 24.08
CA ARG A 11 13.87 3.84 23.02
C ARG A 11 12.77 2.80 23.19
N VAL A 12 12.55 2.32 24.42
CA VAL A 12 11.44 1.40 24.71
C VAL A 12 10.08 2.03 24.36
N ALA A 13 9.91 3.32 24.65
CA ALA A 13 8.70 4.04 24.26
C ALA A 13 8.53 4.13 22.73
N ILE A 14 9.61 4.37 21.99
CA ILE A 14 9.61 4.38 20.51
C ILE A 14 9.26 2.99 19.97
N ASP A 15 9.88 1.91 20.48
CA ASP A 15 9.60 0.55 20.04
C ASP A 15 8.11 0.18 20.23
N ALA A 16 7.50 0.66 21.31
CA ALA A 16 6.08 0.46 21.57
C ALA A 16 5.18 1.23 20.58
N LEU A 17 5.61 2.42 20.14
CA LEU A 17 4.91 3.18 19.09
C LEU A 17 5.07 2.51 17.73
N ASP A 18 6.26 2.03 17.40
CA ASP A 18 6.54 1.36 16.12
C ASP A 18 5.65 0.14 15.93
N ARG A 19 5.42 -0.66 16.97
CA ARG A 19 4.46 -1.77 16.93
C ARG A 19 3.05 -1.32 16.57
N GLN A 20 2.60 -0.20 17.11
CA GLN A 20 1.28 0.36 16.82
C GLN A 20 1.21 0.90 15.39
N ILE A 21 2.26 1.59 14.94
CA ILE A 21 2.37 2.12 13.57
C ILE A 21 2.30 0.96 12.57
N ILE A 22 3.08 -0.10 12.76
CA ILE A 22 3.07 -1.26 11.86
C ILE A 22 1.69 -1.95 11.84
N ALA A 23 1.03 -2.09 12.99
CA ALA A 23 -0.33 -2.65 13.04
C ALA A 23 -1.35 -1.81 12.25
N LEU A 24 -1.27 -0.48 12.36
CA LEU A 24 -2.14 0.44 11.62
C LEU A 24 -1.85 0.40 10.11
N LEU A 25 -0.57 0.35 9.72
CA LEU A 25 -0.16 0.21 8.33
C LEU A 25 -0.64 -1.11 7.74
N ALA A 26 -0.51 -2.23 8.46
CA ALA A 26 -1.02 -3.53 8.03
C ALA A 26 -2.54 -3.49 7.79
N ARG A 27 -3.30 -2.85 8.69
CA ARG A 27 -4.75 -2.66 8.51
C ARG A 27 -5.07 -1.80 7.30
N ARG A 28 -4.34 -0.69 7.09
CA ARG A 28 -4.51 0.17 5.91
C ARG A 28 -4.21 -0.61 4.62
N THR A 29 -3.15 -1.41 4.60
CA THR A 29 -2.79 -2.27 3.46
C THR A 29 -3.89 -3.27 3.13
N ALA A 30 -4.50 -3.91 4.13
CA ALA A 30 -5.61 -4.84 3.92
C ALA A 30 -6.81 -4.17 3.24
N ILE A 31 -7.19 -2.97 3.68
CA ILE A 31 -8.27 -2.18 3.07
C ILE A 31 -7.93 -1.80 1.62
N VAL A 32 -6.69 -1.38 1.36
CA VAL A 32 -6.25 -1.03 -0.01
C VAL A 32 -6.27 -2.25 -0.93
N ARG A 33 -5.90 -3.44 -0.43
CA ARG A 33 -5.98 -4.70 -1.18
C ARG A 33 -7.42 -5.08 -1.53
N GLU A 34 -8.38 -4.81 -0.66
CA GLU A 34 -9.81 -5.00 -0.93
C GLU A 34 -10.30 -3.99 -1.97
N LEU A 35 -9.92 -2.71 -1.85
CA LEU A 35 -10.24 -1.67 -2.83
C LEU A 35 -9.75 -2.02 -4.24
N THR A 36 -8.62 -2.71 -4.37
CA THR A 36 -8.11 -3.18 -5.67
C THR A 36 -9.09 -4.07 -6.41
N GLU A 37 -9.95 -4.80 -5.71
CA GLU A 37 -10.94 -5.68 -6.35
C GLU A 37 -11.97 -4.91 -7.18
N PHE A 38 -12.18 -3.63 -6.88
CA PHE A 38 -13.09 -2.76 -7.61
C PHE A 38 -12.39 -1.93 -8.70
N LYS A 39 -11.07 -2.09 -8.88
CA LYS A 39 -10.25 -1.35 -9.86
C LYS A 39 -9.87 -2.27 -11.02
N ASN A 40 -10.27 -1.88 -12.22
CA ASN A 40 -10.16 -2.71 -13.44
C ASN A 40 -8.99 -2.30 -14.37
N ASP A 41 -8.43 -1.12 -14.15
CA ASP A 41 -7.35 -0.56 -14.97
C ASP A 41 -6.31 0.18 -14.13
N GLU A 42 -5.19 0.51 -14.79
CA GLU A 42 -4.04 1.16 -14.15
C GLU A 42 -4.34 2.59 -13.68
N GLU A 43 -5.20 3.31 -14.40
CA GLU A 43 -5.57 4.69 -14.06
C GLU A 43 -6.36 4.70 -12.75
N ALA A 44 -7.32 3.79 -12.62
CA ALA A 44 -8.05 3.55 -11.39
C ALA A 44 -7.12 3.10 -10.25
N VAL A 45 -6.08 2.29 -10.52
CA VAL A 45 -5.07 1.93 -9.51
C VAL A 45 -4.30 3.15 -9.03
N ARG A 46 -3.65 3.88 -9.95
CA ARG A 46 -2.79 5.03 -9.62
C ARG A 46 -3.57 6.19 -9.00
N SER A 47 -4.81 6.47 -9.44
CA SER A 47 -5.72 7.48 -8.88
C SER A 47 -5.03 8.79 -8.43
N PRO A 48 -4.33 9.53 -9.32
CA PRO A 48 -3.47 10.65 -8.93
C PRO A 48 -4.20 11.75 -8.14
N GLY A 49 -5.44 12.07 -8.51
CA GLY A 49 -6.26 13.02 -7.75
C GLY A 49 -6.57 12.56 -6.32
N ARG A 50 -6.71 11.24 -6.10
CA ARG A 50 -6.89 10.69 -4.75
C ARG A 50 -5.61 10.75 -3.93
N VAL A 51 -4.44 10.56 -4.57
CA VAL A 51 -3.14 10.66 -3.90
C VAL A 51 -2.97 12.05 -3.30
N GLU A 52 -3.16 13.10 -4.09
CA GLU A 52 -2.99 14.47 -3.59
C GLU A 52 -4.00 14.82 -2.47
N GLN A 53 -5.26 14.40 -2.57
CA GLN A 53 -6.23 14.56 -1.47
C GLN A 53 -5.77 13.89 -0.17
N VAL A 54 -5.16 12.71 -0.24
CA VAL A 54 -4.63 12.02 0.94
C VAL A 54 -3.44 12.78 1.50
N ILE A 55 -2.55 13.31 0.66
CA ILE A 55 -1.40 14.10 1.08
C ILE A 55 -1.83 15.40 1.77
N GLU A 56 -2.74 16.17 1.18
CA GLU A 56 -3.29 17.38 1.81
C GLU A 56 -3.90 17.07 3.18
N LYS A 57 -4.68 15.99 3.26
CA LYS A 57 -5.30 15.56 4.53
C LYS A 57 -4.27 15.24 5.60
N VAL A 58 -3.23 14.46 5.28
CA VAL A 58 -2.26 14.01 6.30
C VAL A 58 -1.33 15.14 6.73
N ARG A 59 -1.08 16.12 5.85
CA ARG A 59 -0.39 17.37 6.21
C ARG A 59 -1.21 18.14 7.26
N GLY A 60 -2.51 18.34 7.03
CA GLY A 60 -3.40 18.99 8.00
C GLY A 60 -3.45 18.25 9.35
N LEU A 61 -3.57 16.92 9.32
CA LEU A 61 -3.54 16.10 10.54
C LEU A 61 -2.20 16.20 11.29
N ALA A 62 -1.08 16.36 10.58
CA ALA A 62 0.22 16.54 11.21
C ALA A 62 0.32 17.90 11.93
N ASP A 63 -0.15 18.96 11.28
CA ASP A 63 -0.18 20.31 11.85
C ASP A 63 -1.05 20.35 13.12
N GLU A 64 -2.21 19.69 13.12
CA GLU A 64 -3.10 19.54 14.30
C GLU A 64 -2.41 18.87 15.50
N GLN A 65 -1.41 18.01 15.25
CA GLN A 65 -0.67 17.30 16.28
C GLN A 65 0.69 17.95 16.62
N GLY A 66 1.00 19.11 16.02
CA GLY A 66 2.30 19.77 16.19
C GLY A 66 3.48 19.02 15.54
N MET A 67 3.20 18.08 14.64
CA MET A 67 4.21 17.38 13.86
C MET A 67 4.51 18.16 12.57
N PRO A 68 5.78 18.33 12.17
CA PRO A 68 6.09 18.96 10.89
C PRO A 68 5.39 18.26 9.70
N ALA A 69 4.51 18.95 8.99
CA ALA A 69 3.73 18.39 7.88
C ALA A 69 4.58 17.70 6.80
N GLY A 70 5.80 18.17 6.57
CA GLY A 70 6.73 17.55 5.61
C GLY A 70 7.10 16.11 5.95
N ILE A 71 7.15 15.75 7.24
CA ILE A 71 7.39 14.36 7.68
C ILE A 71 6.19 13.49 7.29
N ALA A 72 4.97 13.96 7.55
CA ALA A 72 3.75 13.23 7.22
C ALA A 72 3.64 12.98 5.71
N GLU A 73 3.88 14.02 4.93
CA GLU A 73 3.87 13.94 3.47
C GLU A 73 4.88 12.92 2.96
N ALA A 74 6.14 12.98 3.40
CA ALA A 74 7.19 12.06 2.94
C ALA A 74 6.81 10.60 3.22
N VAL A 75 6.38 10.30 4.44
CA VAL A 75 5.94 8.95 4.84
C VAL A 75 4.77 8.48 3.99
N TYR A 76 3.75 9.32 3.79
CA TYR A 76 2.57 8.94 3.03
C TYR A 76 2.82 8.80 1.54
N ARG A 77 3.69 9.63 0.94
CA ARG A 77 4.06 9.47 -0.47
C ARG A 77 4.75 8.12 -0.71
N THR A 78 5.70 7.75 0.13
CA THR A 78 6.34 6.43 0.06
C THR A 78 5.33 5.31 0.27
N LEU A 79 4.51 5.38 1.32
CA LEU A 79 3.49 4.36 1.58
C LEU A 79 2.49 4.20 0.43
N ILE A 80 2.07 5.30 -0.20
CA ILE A 80 1.15 5.25 -1.34
C ILE A 80 1.84 4.66 -2.57
N ALA A 81 3.09 5.00 -2.83
CA ALA A 81 3.85 4.42 -3.95
C ALA A 81 3.96 2.89 -3.82
N GLU A 82 4.46 2.40 -2.67
CA GLU A 82 4.60 0.96 -2.39
C GLU A 82 3.27 0.20 -2.50
N LEU A 83 2.19 0.80 -2.00
CA LEU A 83 0.87 0.18 -2.13
C LEU A 83 0.35 0.24 -3.56
N THR A 84 0.63 1.29 -4.33
CA THR A 84 0.25 1.36 -5.74
C THR A 84 0.93 0.24 -6.51
N ASP A 85 2.23 0.01 -6.28
CA ASP A 85 2.98 -1.07 -6.93
C ASP A 85 2.39 -2.45 -6.58
N LEU A 86 2.11 -2.70 -5.29
CA LEU A 86 1.41 -3.91 -4.85
C LEU A 86 0.06 -4.10 -5.55
N GLN A 87 -0.70 -3.03 -5.75
CA GLN A 87 -1.98 -3.09 -6.47
C GLN A 87 -1.79 -3.39 -7.96
N MET A 88 -0.77 -2.83 -8.60
CA MET A 88 -0.44 -3.04 -10.00
C MET A 88 -0.05 -4.49 -10.28
N GLU A 89 0.79 -5.09 -9.42
CA GLU A 89 1.14 -6.51 -9.50
C GLU A 89 -0.11 -7.40 -9.43
N ARG A 90 -1.03 -7.09 -8.49
CA ARG A 90 -2.29 -7.82 -8.35
C ARG A 90 -3.20 -7.66 -9.57
N LEU A 91 -3.26 -6.46 -10.16
CA LEU A 91 -4.02 -6.24 -11.40
C LEU A 91 -3.45 -7.06 -12.56
N ALA A 92 -2.12 -7.08 -12.72
CA ALA A 92 -1.45 -7.87 -13.74
C ALA A 92 -1.70 -9.38 -13.58
N ALA A 93 -1.61 -9.89 -12.35
CA ALA A 93 -1.89 -11.30 -12.05
C ALA A 93 -3.34 -11.71 -12.38
N ARG A 94 -4.32 -10.83 -12.11
CA ARG A 94 -5.73 -11.06 -12.47
C ARG A 94 -5.93 -11.10 -13.99
N ARG A 95 -5.32 -10.17 -14.72
CA ARG A 95 -5.36 -10.14 -16.20
C ARG A 95 -4.78 -11.41 -16.81
N ALA A 96 -3.59 -11.81 -16.39
CA ALA A 96 -2.95 -13.04 -16.86
C ALA A 96 -3.78 -14.31 -16.57
N THR A 97 -4.53 -14.32 -15.47
CA THR A 97 -5.42 -15.44 -15.12
C THR A 97 -6.67 -15.47 -16.01
N ALA A 98 -7.27 -14.31 -16.29
CA ALA A 98 -8.40 -14.20 -17.21
C ALA A 98 -8.01 -14.62 -18.65
N ASP A 99 -6.84 -14.21 -19.14
CA ASP A 99 -6.34 -14.55 -20.48
C ASP A 99 -6.15 -16.07 -20.64
N ARG A 100 -5.61 -16.74 -19.61
CA ARG A 100 -5.45 -18.21 -19.62
C ARG A 100 -6.80 -18.94 -19.60
N ALA A 101 -7.80 -18.43 -18.88
CA ALA A 101 -9.13 -19.02 -18.85
C ALA A 101 -9.91 -18.83 -20.17
N GLY A 102 -9.53 -17.83 -20.98
CA GLY A 102 -10.14 -17.56 -22.29
C GLY A 102 -9.56 -18.32 -23.48
N THR A 103 -8.41 -19.00 -23.34
CA THR A 103 -7.78 -19.76 -24.44
C THR A 103 -8.36 -21.19 -24.51
N PRO A 104 -9.10 -21.58 -25.58
CA PRO A 104 -9.60 -22.95 -25.71
C PRO A 104 -8.47 -23.96 -25.96
N PRO A 105 -8.60 -25.23 -25.51
CA PRO A 105 -7.58 -26.23 -25.77
C PRO A 105 -7.49 -26.50 -27.28
N VAL A 106 -6.31 -26.32 -27.86
CA VAL A 106 -6.02 -26.72 -29.23
C VAL A 106 -6.15 -28.25 -29.29
N ALA A 107 -7.22 -28.73 -29.93
CA ALA A 107 -7.44 -30.15 -30.14
C ALA A 107 -6.37 -30.67 -31.11
N SER A 108 -5.39 -31.40 -30.58
CA SER A 108 -4.49 -32.23 -31.38
C SER A 108 -5.30 -33.33 -32.05
N HIS A 109 -5.70 -33.12 -33.30
CA HIS A 109 -6.12 -34.23 -34.16
C HIS A 109 -4.87 -35.03 -34.53
N GLU A 110 -4.61 -36.09 -33.78
CA GLU A 110 -3.88 -37.24 -34.31
C GLU A 110 -4.77 -37.90 -35.35
N GLY A 111 -4.31 -37.89 -36.60
CA GLY A 111 -5.05 -38.46 -37.72
C GLY A 111 -4.13 -38.69 -38.90
N SER A 112 -3.38 -39.79 -38.86
CA SER A 112 -2.85 -40.44 -40.06
C SER A 112 -2.94 -41.95 -39.86
N PRO A 113 -3.71 -42.67 -40.69
CA PRO A 113 -3.26 -43.94 -41.21
C PRO A 113 -2.30 -43.74 -42.39
#